data_AF-A0A7S1RVL8-F1
#
_entry.id   AF-A0A7S1RVL8-F1
#
_cell.length_a   1.000
_cell.length_b   1.000
_cell.length_c   1.000
_cell.angle_alpha   90.00
_cell.angle_beta   90.00
_cell.angle_gamma   90.00
#
_symmetry.space_group_name_H-M   'P 1'
#
loop_
_entity.id
_entity.type
_entity.pdbx_description
1 polymer ?
#
loop_
_entity_poly.entity_id
_entity_poly.type
_entity_poly.pdbx_seq_one_letter_code
_entity_poly.pdbx_strand_id
1 'polypeptide(L)'
;VIIVQATGLLGGVAPQMTFVAVFFAGLLNGESIGIMLNSVVIHPGFSVSMINGLCAVLQIIAGFMANSLPAPLVAINRISPQMYACRALALSQFPEEETFDCDGPSICLTTGAQVLAYLGLSDAGTVGTNLLALAACCVAYRAMSYAVLRYTVASQCVL
;
A
#
# COMPACT_ATOMS: atom_id res chain seq x y z
N VAL A 1 -12.87 -6.60 -10.29
CA VAL A 1 -13.47 -6.29 -11.62
C VAL A 1 -14.68 -5.38 -11.48
N ILE A 2 -15.73 -5.78 -10.75
CA ILE A 2 -16.95 -4.95 -10.58
C ILE A 2 -16.65 -3.57 -9.97
N ILE A 3 -15.75 -3.49 -8.98
CA ILE A 3 -15.42 -2.23 -8.29
C ILE A 3 -14.83 -1.18 -9.24
N VAL A 4 -13.80 -1.53 -10.01
CA VAL A 4 -13.13 -0.61 -10.96
C VAL A 4 -14.11 -0.07 -12.02
N GLN A 5 -15.02 -0.93 -12.49
CA GLN A 5 -16.04 -0.58 -13.47
C GLN A 5 -17.15 0.29 -12.87
N ALA A 6 -17.57 0.00 -11.63
CA ALA A 6 -18.56 0.79 -10.92
C ALA A 6 -18.06 2.19 -10.55
N THR A 7 -16.76 2.34 -10.31
CA THR A 7 -16.14 3.63 -9.98
C THR A 7 -15.72 4.45 -11.20
N GLY A 8 -15.89 3.94 -12.42
CA GLY A 8 -15.44 4.62 -13.65
C GLY A 8 -13.91 4.75 -13.77
N LEU A 9 -13.16 3.90 -13.07
CA LEU A 9 -11.69 3.86 -13.18
C LEU A 9 -11.28 3.18 -14.50
N LEU A 10 -10.02 3.38 -14.91
CA LEU A 10 -9.52 2.91 -16.20
C LEU A 10 -9.82 1.42 -16.41
N GLY A 11 -10.64 1.13 -17.43
CA GLY A 11 -11.31 -0.16 -17.59
C GLY A 11 -10.48 -1.29 -18.19
N GLY A 12 -9.19 -1.07 -18.47
CA GLY A 12 -8.32 -2.07 -19.09
C GLY A 12 -8.05 -3.28 -18.20
N VAL A 13 -7.74 -4.43 -18.81
CA VAL A 13 -7.41 -5.67 -18.09
C VAL A 13 -6.17 -5.49 -17.19
N ALA A 14 -5.13 -4.81 -17.67
CA ALA A 14 -3.91 -4.60 -16.89
C ALA A 14 -4.11 -3.72 -15.64
N PRO A 15 -4.79 -2.55 -15.71
CA PRO A 15 -5.17 -1.77 -14.53
C PRO A 15 -6.05 -2.55 -13.54
N GLN A 16 -7.03 -3.32 -14.04
CA GLN A 16 -7.89 -4.15 -13.20
C GLN A 16 -7.11 -5.24 -12.45
N MET A 17 -6.18 -5.91 -13.12
CA MET A 17 -5.34 -6.95 -12.51
C MET A 17 -4.37 -6.34 -11.49
N THR A 18 -3.84 -5.14 -11.76
CA THR A 18 -3.01 -4.39 -10.81
C THR A 18 -3.79 -4.05 -9.54
N PHE A 19 -5.03 -3.56 -9.69
CA PHE A 19 -5.90 -3.29 -8.54
C PHE A 19 -6.15 -4.54 -7.69
N VAL A 20 -6.48 -5.66 -8.34
CA VAL A 20 -6.72 -6.94 -7.65
C VAL A 20 -5.45 -7.40 -6.93
N ALA A 21 -4.28 -7.36 -7.59
CA ALA A 21 -3.02 -7.76 -6.99
C ALA A 21 -2.66 -6.91 -5.77
N VAL A 22 -2.81 -5.59 -5.86
CA VAL A 22 -2.55 -4.67 -4.73
C VAL A 22 -3.53 -4.92 -3.58
N PHE A 23 -4.81 -5.14 -3.87
CA PHE A 23 -5.82 -5.44 -2.86
C PHE A 23 -5.49 -6.73 -2.08
N PHE A 24 -5.19 -7.82 -2.79
CA PHE A 24 -4.79 -9.08 -2.16
C PHE A 24 -3.48 -8.96 -1.39
N ALA A 25 -2.49 -8.25 -1.93
CA ALA A 25 -1.25 -7.98 -1.21
C ALA A 25 -1.48 -7.19 0.09
N GLY A 26 -2.36 -6.18 0.06
CA GLY A 26 -2.75 -5.43 1.26
C GLY A 26 -3.39 -6.33 2.32
N LEU A 27 -4.30 -7.22 1.92
CA LEU A 27 -4.90 -8.21 2.82
C LEU A 27 -3.87 -9.13 3.44
N LEU A 28 -2.99 -9.74 2.64
CA LEU A 28 -1.95 -10.67 3.12
C LEU A 28 -0.96 -10.01 4.08
N ASN A 29 -0.58 -8.76 3.83
CA ASN A 29 0.25 -7.98 4.75
C ASN A 29 -0.50 -7.64 6.04
N GLY A 30 -1.77 -7.25 5.95
CA GLY A 30 -2.62 -6.97 7.11
C GLY A 30 -2.79 -8.19 8.02
N GLU A 31 -3.04 -9.37 7.45
CA GLU A 31 -3.09 -10.63 8.19
C GLU A 31 -1.77 -10.95 8.88
N SER A 32 -0.63 -10.70 8.20
CA SER A 32 0.70 -10.91 8.76
C SER A 32 0.94 -10.02 9.99
N ILE A 33 0.62 -8.72 9.91
CA ILE A 33 0.68 -7.80 11.05
C ILE A 33 -0.24 -8.27 12.20
N GLY A 34 -1.45 -8.72 11.85
CA GLY A 34 -2.38 -9.29 12.80
C GLY A 34 -1.82 -10.50 13.55
N ILE A 35 -1.18 -11.43 12.85
CA ILE A 35 -0.53 -12.60 13.45
C ILE A 35 0.59 -12.15 14.40
N MET A 36 1.46 -11.23 13.98
CA MET A 36 2.56 -10.74 14.82
C MET A 36 2.06 -10.16 16.14
N LEU A 37 1.12 -9.21 16.09
CA LEU A 37 0.68 -8.50 17.29
C LEU A 37 -0.20 -9.37 18.20
N ASN A 38 -1.07 -10.23 17.65
CA ASN A 38 -1.83 -11.17 18.46
C ASN A 38 -0.97 -12.30 19.06
N SER A 39 0.20 -12.59 18.49
CA SER A 39 1.14 -13.56 19.08
C SER A 39 1.94 -12.99 20.24
N VAL A 40 2.05 -11.67 20.37
CA VAL A 40 2.83 -11.01 21.45
C VAL A 40 1.92 -10.44 22.53
N VAL A 41 0.72 -9.99 22.16
CA VAL A 41 -0.24 -9.34 23.07
C VAL A 41 -1.32 -10.32 23.49
N ILE A 42 -1.49 -10.49 24.80
CA ILE A 42 -2.48 -11.41 25.39
C ILE A 42 -3.93 -10.90 25.21
N HIS A 43 -4.12 -9.57 25.24
CA HIS A 43 -5.43 -8.95 25.14
C HIS A 43 -5.79 -8.58 23.69
N PRO A 44 -6.75 -9.28 23.04
CA PRO A 44 -7.05 -9.07 21.62
C PRO A 44 -7.57 -7.66 21.32
N GLY A 45 -8.37 -7.06 22.22
CA GLY A 45 -8.88 -5.69 22.02
C GLY A 45 -7.80 -4.61 21.97
N PHE A 46 -6.72 -4.79 22.73
CA PHE A 46 -5.57 -3.89 22.70
C PHE A 46 -4.74 -4.10 21.41
N SER A 47 -4.51 -5.37 21.03
CA SER A 47 -3.84 -5.72 19.78
C SER A 47 -4.52 -5.09 18.55
N VAL A 48 -5.84 -5.22 18.44
CA VAL A 48 -6.61 -4.64 17.32
C VAL A 48 -6.49 -3.11 17.28
N SER A 49 -6.53 -2.45 18.43
CA SER A 49 -6.36 -0.99 18.51
C SER A 49 -4.97 -0.55 18.03
N MET A 50 -3.92 -1.30 18.40
CA MET A 50 -2.55 -1.04 17.93
C MET A 50 -2.40 -1.28 16.43
N ILE A 51 -2.94 -2.38 15.90
CA ILE A 51 -2.93 -2.70 14.46
C ILE A 51 -3.59 -1.56 13.69
N ASN A 52 -4.77 -1.12 14.12
CA ASN A 52 -5.51 -0.06 13.47
C ASN A 52 -4.73 1.26 13.46
N GLY A 53 -4.14 1.63 14.62
CA GLY A 53 -3.30 2.83 14.71
C GLY A 53 -2.08 2.77 13.78
N LEU A 54 -1.39 1.64 13.73
CA LEU A 54 -0.25 1.43 12.84
C LEU A 54 -0.66 1.54 11.36
N CYS A 55 -1.72 0.83 10.96
CA CYS A 55 -2.23 0.87 9.59
C CYS A 55 -2.67 2.28 9.17
N ALA A 56 -3.31 3.03 10.07
CA ALA A 56 -3.72 4.42 9.80
C ALA A 56 -2.51 5.33 9.53
N VAL A 57 -1.45 5.22 10.33
CA VAL A 57 -0.21 5.98 10.10
C VAL A 57 0.44 5.59 8.77
N LEU A 58 0.55 4.28 8.49
CA LEU A 58 1.12 3.78 7.23
C LEU A 58 0.32 4.26 6.01
N GLN A 59 -1.00 4.39 6.13
CA GLN A 59 -1.87 4.88 5.06
C GLN A 59 -1.64 6.37 4.76
N ILE A 60 -1.43 7.20 5.78
CA ILE A 60 -1.18 8.63 5.63
C ILE A 60 0.16 8.86 4.92
N ILE A 61 1.21 8.12 5.32
CA ILE A 61 2.55 8.28 4.74
C ILE A 61 2.71 7.59 3.37
N ALA A 62 1.74 6.80 2.91
CA ALA A 62 1.86 6.01 1.67
C ALA A 62 2.03 6.87 0.40
N GLY A 63 1.67 8.15 0.42
CA GLY A 63 1.99 9.12 -0.63
C GLY A 63 0.80 9.77 -1.33
N PHE A 64 -0.42 9.26 -1.19
CA PHE A 64 -1.62 9.91 -1.76
C PHE A 64 -2.07 11.14 -0.95
N MET A 65 -1.99 11.08 0.38
CA MET A 65 -2.45 12.16 1.26
C MET A 65 -1.35 13.18 1.58
N ALA A 66 -0.08 12.74 1.55
CA ALA A 66 1.07 13.57 1.87
C ALA A 66 2.13 13.38 0.79
N ASN A 67 2.31 14.40 -0.05
CA ASN A 67 3.34 14.40 -1.10
C ASN A 67 4.73 14.75 -0.52
N SER A 68 4.78 15.63 0.49
CA SER A 68 6.02 16.04 1.17
C SER A 68 6.13 15.41 2.56
N LEU A 69 6.98 14.38 2.69
CA LEU A 69 7.27 13.73 3.97
C LEU A 69 8.62 14.22 4.53
N PRO A 70 8.72 14.49 5.85
CA PRO A 70 10.00 14.79 6.48
C PRO A 70 10.92 13.55 6.47
N ALA A 71 12.23 13.78 6.46
CA ALA A 71 13.26 12.73 6.31
C ALA A 71 13.06 11.43 7.12
N PRO A 72 12.72 11.44 8.42
CA PRO A 72 12.52 10.20 9.17
C PRO A 72 11.32 9.38 8.67
N LEU A 73 10.25 10.05 8.21
CA LEU A 73 9.06 9.38 7.70
C LEU A 73 9.30 8.77 6.31
N VAL A 74 10.21 9.35 5.52
CA VAL A 74 10.60 8.77 4.22
C VAL A 74 11.24 7.39 4.39
N ALA A 75 12.09 7.22 5.41
CA ALA A 75 12.72 5.93 5.70
C ALA A 75 11.69 4.86 6.08
N ILE A 76 10.73 5.21 6.95
CA ILE A 76 9.63 4.33 7.35
C ILE A 76 8.75 3.99 6.14
N ASN A 77 8.44 4.98 5.31
CA ASN A 77 7.60 4.80 4.14
C ASN A 77 8.22 3.83 3.13
N ARG A 78 9.54 3.86 2.95
CA ARG A 78 10.26 2.94 2.05
C ARG A 78 10.16 1.47 2.49
N ILE A 79 9.94 1.20 3.77
CA ILE A 79 9.75 -0.16 4.29
C ILE A 79 8.27 -0.59 4.16
N SER A 80 7.36 0.39 4.12
CA SER A 80 5.92 0.15 4.08
C SER A 80 5.49 -0.47 2.75
N PRO A 81 4.77 -1.61 2.76
CA PRO A 81 4.15 -2.13 1.55
C PRO A 81 3.14 -1.15 0.96
N GLN A 82 2.55 -0.28 1.80
CA GLN A 82 1.51 0.66 1.36
C GLN A 82 2.03 1.71 0.40
N MET A 83 3.30 2.11 0.52
CA MET A 83 3.96 3.00 -0.43
C MET A 83 3.94 2.41 -1.84
N TYR A 84 4.38 1.16 -1.99
CA TYR A 84 4.49 0.46 -3.26
C TYR A 84 3.10 0.15 -3.85
N ALA A 85 2.14 -0.20 -3.00
CA ALA A 85 0.74 -0.35 -3.38
C ALA A 85 0.17 0.94 -3.99
N CYS A 86 0.33 2.07 -3.31
CA CYS A 86 -0.15 3.37 -3.78
C CYS A 86 0.50 3.80 -5.10
N ARG A 87 1.82 3.59 -5.22
CA ARG A 87 2.58 3.86 -6.45
C ARG A 87 2.11 3.02 -7.63
N ALA A 88 1.96 1.70 -7.43
CA ALA A 88 1.48 0.80 -8.47
C ALA A 88 0.07 1.18 -8.94
N LEU A 89 -0.82 1.54 -8.00
CA LEU A 89 -2.17 1.99 -8.34
C LEU A 89 -2.15 3.30 -9.12
N ALA A 90 -1.44 4.33 -8.63
CA ALA A 90 -1.35 5.62 -9.30
C ALA A 90 -0.82 5.50 -10.74
N LEU A 91 0.30 4.80 -10.93
CA LEU A 91 0.87 4.56 -12.26
C LEU A 91 -0.05 3.75 -13.17
N SER A 92 -0.86 2.84 -12.62
CA SER A 92 -1.81 2.04 -13.41
C SER A 92 -3.08 2.78 -13.81
N GLN A 93 -3.50 3.79 -13.02
CA GLN A 93 -4.76 4.52 -13.23
C GLN A 93 -4.55 5.85 -13.96
N PHE A 94 -3.35 6.43 -13.86
CA PHE A 94 -2.98 7.68 -14.54
C PHE A 94 -1.82 7.46 -15.53
N PRO A 95 -1.99 6.64 -16.60
CA PRO A 95 -1.01 6.60 -17.69
C PRO A 95 -0.70 8.01 -18.20
N GLU A 96 0.54 8.25 -18.65
CA GLU A 96 0.95 9.57 -19.15
C GLU A 96 0.08 10.05 -20.33
N GLU A 97 -0.43 9.12 -21.14
CA GLU A 97 -1.24 9.36 -22.33
C GLU A 97 -2.72 9.65 -22.02
N GLU A 98 -3.20 9.40 -20.79
CA GLU A 98 -4.60 9.67 -20.43
C GLU A 98 -4.83 11.18 -20.30
N THR A 99 -5.89 11.65 -20.95
CA THR A 99 -6.31 13.06 -20.94
C THR A 99 -7.60 13.23 -20.17
N PHE A 100 -7.64 14.23 -19.31
CA PHE A 100 -8.83 14.60 -18.53
C PHE A 100 -9.45 15.86 -19.11
N ASP A 101 -10.76 15.82 -19.33
CA ASP A 101 -11.52 17.02 -19.70
C ASP A 101 -11.87 17.80 -18.43
N CYS A 102 -11.62 19.10 -18.45
CA CYS A 102 -11.82 19.96 -17.29
C CYS A 102 -12.86 21.01 -17.59
N ASP A 103 -14.05 20.80 -17.06
CA ASP A 103 -15.14 21.77 -17.15
C ASP A 103 -15.33 22.41 -15.75
N GLY A 104 -14.47 23.37 -15.39
CA GLY A 104 -14.55 24.03 -14.07
C GLY A 104 -13.46 25.08 -13.74
N PRO A 105 -13.67 25.93 -12.71
CA PRO A 105 -12.82 27.09 -12.40
C PRO A 105 -11.60 26.83 -11.49
N SER A 106 -11.13 25.59 -11.36
CA SER A 106 -10.00 25.20 -10.49
C SER A 106 -8.79 24.68 -11.28
N ILE A 107 -7.65 24.49 -10.59
CA ILE A 107 -6.41 23.92 -11.17
C ILE A 107 -6.76 22.60 -11.87
N CYS A 108 -6.80 22.67 -13.20
CA CYS A 108 -7.09 21.55 -14.06
C CYS A 108 -5.78 20.82 -14.38
N LEU A 109 -5.71 19.53 -14.04
CA LEU A 109 -4.66 18.64 -14.52
C LEU A 109 -5.22 17.90 -15.74
N THR A 110 -4.77 18.27 -16.92
CA THR A 110 -5.32 17.79 -18.19
C THR A 110 -4.75 16.43 -18.62
N THR A 111 -3.69 15.97 -17.97
CA THR A 111 -2.97 14.74 -18.35
C THR A 111 -2.60 13.90 -17.14
N GLY A 112 -2.54 12.58 -17.30
CA GLY A 112 -2.07 11.66 -16.26
C GLY A 112 -0.64 11.96 -15.81
N ALA A 113 0.22 12.43 -16.72
CA ALA A 113 1.57 12.89 -16.38
C ALA A 113 1.58 14.07 -15.39
N GLN A 114 0.68 15.04 -15.57
CA GLN A 114 0.53 16.15 -14.63
C GLN A 114 0.03 15.68 -13.26
N VAL A 115 -0.90 14.72 -13.24
CA VAL A 115 -1.40 14.11 -11.98
C VAL A 115 -0.27 13.40 -11.24
N LEU A 116 0.54 12.60 -11.94
CA LEU A 116 1.70 11.91 -11.37
C LEU A 116 2.76 12.90 -10.85
N ALA A 117 3.03 13.98 -11.59
CA ALA A 117 3.94 15.03 -11.15
C ALA A 117 3.42 15.75 -9.89
N TYR A 118 2.12 16.03 -9.82
CA TYR A 118 1.49 16.63 -8.65
C TYR A 118 1.56 15.72 -7.42
N LEU A 119 1.45 14.40 -7.63
CA LEU A 119 1.62 13.39 -6.58
C LEU A 119 3.10 13.10 -6.22
N GLY A 120 4.07 13.73 -6.90
CA GLY A 120 5.50 13.44 -6.68
C GLY A 120 5.91 12.02 -7.09
N LEU A 121 5.19 11.44 -8.04
CA LEU A 121 5.31 10.05 -8.49
C LEU A 121 5.94 9.93 -9.89
N SER A 122 6.44 11.02 -10.47
CA SER A 122 7.11 11.01 -11.79
C SER A 122 8.28 10.04 -11.86
N ASP A 123 9.04 9.90 -10.77
CA ASP A 123 10.21 9.00 -10.70
C ASP A 123 9.89 7.66 -10.01
N ALA A 124 8.60 7.29 -9.87
CA ALA A 124 8.19 6.10 -9.13
C ALA A 124 8.51 4.77 -9.84
N GLY A 125 9.15 4.80 -11.01
CA GLY A 125 9.50 3.64 -11.81
C GLY A 125 8.31 3.03 -12.54
N THR A 126 8.38 1.74 -12.84
CA THR A 126 7.31 1.04 -13.56
C THR A 126 6.29 0.42 -12.59
N VAL A 127 5.07 0.16 -13.08
CA VAL A 127 4.06 -0.61 -12.33
C VAL A 127 4.64 -1.97 -11.90
N GLY A 128 5.38 -2.64 -12.79
CA GLY A 128 6.00 -3.94 -12.53
C GLY A 128 7.03 -3.91 -11.40
N THR A 129 7.88 -2.89 -11.34
CA THR A 129 8.87 -2.75 -10.25
C THR A 129 8.21 -2.54 -8.88
N ASN A 130 7.11 -1.78 -8.83
CA ASN A 130 6.37 -1.56 -7.59
C ASN A 130 5.60 -2.81 -7.16
N LEU A 131 5.00 -3.55 -8.09
CA LEU A 131 4.35 -4.82 -7.80
C LEU A 131 5.34 -5.88 -7.31
N LEU A 132 6.55 -5.94 -7.90
CA LEU A 132 7.60 -6.85 -7.44
C LEU A 132 8.07 -6.49 -6.03
N ALA A 133 8.29 -5.21 -5.75
CA ALA A 133 8.64 -4.73 -4.41
C ALA A 133 7.54 -5.06 -3.39
N LEU A 134 6.27 -4.86 -3.76
CA LEU A 134 5.12 -5.21 -2.93
C LEU A 134 5.06 -6.71 -2.63
N ALA A 135 5.29 -7.56 -3.63
CA ALA A 135 5.36 -9.01 -3.44
C ALA A 135 6.52 -9.40 -2.51
N ALA A 136 7.69 -8.77 -2.65
CA ALA A 136 8.82 -8.97 -1.75
C ALA A 136 8.47 -8.56 -0.30
N CYS A 137 7.78 -7.44 -0.11
CA CYS A 137 7.25 -7.03 1.20
C CYS A 137 6.29 -8.07 1.77
N CYS A 138 5.34 -8.60 0.98
CA CYS A 138 4.43 -9.67 1.44
C CYS A 138 5.20 -10.86 2.01
N VAL A 139 6.22 -11.35 1.29
CA VAL A 139 7.03 -12.49 1.72
C VAL A 139 7.81 -12.15 2.99
N ALA A 140 8.41 -10.96 3.06
CA ALA A 140 9.15 -10.51 4.24
C ALA A 140 8.25 -10.40 5.49
N TYR A 141 7.07 -9.78 5.38
CA TYR A 141 6.11 -9.68 6.47
C TYR A 141 5.61 -11.05 6.91
N ARG A 142 5.41 -11.97 5.97
CA ARG A 142 5.03 -13.35 6.29
C ARG A 142 6.14 -14.10 7.04
N ALA A 143 7.38 -13.96 6.59
CA ALA A 143 8.54 -14.55 7.25
C ALA A 143 8.73 -14.01 8.68
N MET A 144 8.59 -12.69 8.86
CA MET A 144 8.62 -12.06 10.19
C MET A 144 7.50 -12.60 11.09
N SER A 145 6.28 -12.72 10.56
CA SER A 145 5.14 -13.25 11.31
C SER A 145 5.36 -14.70 11.76
N TYR A 146 5.89 -15.52 10.86
CA TYR A 146 6.24 -16.91 11.18
C TYR A 146 7.34 -16.96 12.24
N ALA A 147 8.38 -16.14 12.12
CA ALA A 147 9.46 -16.09 13.10
C ALA A 147 8.93 -15.71 14.49
N VAL A 148 8.17 -14.61 14.60
CA VAL A 148 7.57 -14.16 15.87
C VAL A 148 6.72 -15.26 16.49
N LEU A 149 5.82 -15.87 15.70
CA LEU A 149 4.97 -16.96 16.18
C LEU A 149 5.79 -18.14 16.70
N ARG A 150 6.83 -18.56 15.97
CA ARG A 150 7.71 -19.66 16.39
C ARG A 150 8.47 -19.33 17.67
N TYR A 151 8.98 -18.11 17.81
CA TYR A 151 9.67 -17.67 19.02
C TYR A 151 8.74 -17.64 20.23
N THR A 152 7.52 -17.10 20.09
CA THR A 152 6.54 -17.11 21.19
C THR A 152 6.18 -18.54 21.60
N VAL A 153 5.85 -19.41 20.65
CA VAL A 153 5.50 -20.81 20.94
C VAL A 153 6.66 -21.55 21.62
N ALA A 154 7.89 -21.35 21.15
CA ALA A 154 9.07 -21.95 21.77
C ALA A 154 9.27 -21.46 23.21
N SER A 155 9.06 -20.16 23.49
CA SER A 155 9.19 -19.60 24.84
C SER A 155 8.16 -20.15 25.83
N GLN A 156 6.95 -20.48 25.37
CA GLN A 156 5.91 -21.09 26.20
C GLN A 156 6.15 -22.57 26.52
N CYS A 157 6.97 -23.27 25.74
CA CYS A 157 7.34 -24.67 26.00
C CYS A 157 8.48 -24.81 27.02
N VAL A 158 9.17 -23.72 27.35
CA VAL A 158 10.32 -23.70 28.28
C VAL A 158 9.91 -23.32 29.72
N LEU A 159 8.70 -22.77 29.89
CA LEU A 159 8.06 -22.44 31.18
C LEU A 159 7.13 -23.57 31.62
#